data_AF-A0A7Y5VZJ6-F1
#
_entry.id   AF-A0A7Y5VZJ6-F1
#
_cell.length_a   1.000
_cell.length_b   1.000
_cell.length_c   1.000
_cell.angle_alpha   90.00
_cell.angle_beta   90.00
_cell.angle_gamma   90.00
#
_symmetry.space_group_name_H-M   'P 1'
#
loop_
_entity.id
_entity.type
_entity.pdbx_description
1 polymer ?
#
loop_
_entity_poly.entity_id
_entity_poly.type
_entity_poly.pdbx_seq_one_letter_code
_entity_poly.pdbx_strand_id
1 'polypeptide(L)' 'MNTGISPFVVAARILSVIGMGLTAAVAILLALVPEWLWAGAAALAFLPFLGLIVLVERYSVRHGLIGVNPPARRD' A
#
# COMPACT_ATOMS: atom_id res chain seq x y z
N MET A 1 25.20 -3.30 1.47
CA MET A 1 24.06 -3.93 0.77
C MET A 1 23.11 -2.82 0.35
N ASN A 2 23.36 -2.19 -0.81
CA ASN A 2 22.49 -1.14 -1.35
C ASN A 2 21.67 -1.77 -2.48
N THR A 3 20.65 -2.54 -2.10
CA THR A 3 19.66 -3.03 -3.06
C THR A 3 18.97 -1.81 -3.65
N GLY A 4 18.77 -1.78 -4.97
CA GLY A 4 18.20 -0.65 -5.73
C GLY A 4 16.72 -0.35 -5.43
N ILE A 5 16.30 -0.50 -4.17
CA ILE A 5 14.95 -0.25 -3.68
C ILE A 5 14.99 1.11 -2.98
N SER A 6 14.34 2.09 -3.59
CA SER A 6 14.22 3.42 -2.99
C SER A 6 13.51 3.33 -1.63
N PRO A 7 14.07 3.88 -0.53
CA PRO A 7 13.45 3.83 0.80
C PRO A 7 12.05 4.47 0.82
N PHE A 8 11.82 5.45 -0.06
CA PHE A 8 10.52 6.09 -0.22
C PHE A 8 9.44 5.13 -0.74
N VAL A 9 9.80 4.18 -1.61
CA VAL A 9 8.87 3.14 -2.12
C VAL A 9 8.43 2.22 -0.99
N VAL A 10 9.37 1.84 -0.11
CA VAL A 10 9.07 0.99 1.05
C VAL A 10 8.18 1.74 2.04
N ALA A 11 8.53 2.98 2.39
CA ALA A 11 7.73 3.80 3.29
C ALA A 11 6.30 4.00 2.76
N ALA A 12 6.16 4.29 1.47
CA ALA A 12 4.86 4.48 0.83
C ALA A 12 3.99 3.21 0.90
N ARG A 13 4.57 2.02 0.67
CA ARG A 13 3.86 0.74 0.82
C ARG A 13 3.40 0.49 2.26
N ILE A 14 4.28 0.71 3.23
CA ILE A 14 3.94 0.54 4.65
C ILE A 14 2.78 1.47 5.02
N LEU A 15 2.86 2.74 4.63
CA LEU A 15 1.81 3.72 4.87
C LEU A 15 0.48 3.30 4.24
N SER A 16 0.50 2.84 2.99
CA SER A 16 -0.68 2.31 2.32
C SER A 16 -1.31 1.13 3.06
N VAL A 17 -0.51 0.13 3.44
CA VAL A 17 -1.03 -1.08 4.09
C VAL A 17 -1.62 -0.75 5.46
N ILE A 18 -0.95 0.09 6.25
CA ILE A 18 -1.45 0.54 7.55
C ILE A 18 -2.75 1.33 7.39
N GLY A 19 -2.79 2.29 6.45
CA GLY A 19 -3.99 3.10 6.20
C GLY A 19 -5.18 2.26 5.72
N MET A 20 -4.94 1.32 4.80
CA MET A 20 -5.96 0.36 4.34
C MET A 20 -6.49 -0.51 5.48
N GLY A 21 -5.59 -1.08 6.31
CA GLY A 21 -5.98 -1.90 7.46
C GLY A 21 -6.80 -1.11 8.48
N LEU A 22 -6.37 0.10 8.82
CA LEU A 22 -7.07 0.96 9.76
C LEU A 22 -8.47 1.36 9.26
N THR A 23 -8.56 1.86 8.04
CA THR A 23 -9.83 2.30 7.45
C THR A 23 -10.82 1.15 7.28
N ALA A 24 -10.35 -0.04 6.88
CA ALA A 24 -11.17 -1.24 6.83
C ALA A 24 -11.65 -1.67 8.23
N ALA A 25 -10.77 -1.67 9.24
CA ALA A 25 -11.15 -2.02 10.61
C ALA A 25 -12.21 -1.06 11.17
N VAL A 26 -12.03 0.25 10.98
CA VAL A 26 -12.99 1.28 11.41
C VAL A 26 -14.33 1.10 10.69
N ALA A 27 -14.32 0.85 9.38
CA ALA A 27 -15.55 0.61 8.62
C ALA A 27 -16.32 -0.61 9.15
N ILE A 28 -15.63 -1.71 9.45
CA ILE A 28 -16.24 -2.93 10.03
C ILE A 28 -16.82 -2.66 11.41
N LEU A 29 -16.09 -1.94 12.28
CA LEU A 29 -16.57 -1.60 13.62
C LEU A 29 -17.81 -0.69 13.57
N LEU A 30 -17.85 0.28 12.65
CA LEU A 30 -19.00 1.16 12.47
C LEU A 30 -20.21 0.44 11.88
N ALA A 31 -19.98 -0.52 10.98
CA ALA A 31 -21.03 -1.38 10.46
C ALA A 31 -21.65 -2.28 11.54
N LEU A 32 -20.93 -2.54 12.64
CA LEU A 32 -21.45 -3.25 13.82
C LEU A 32 -22.41 -2.39 14.67
N VAL A 33 -22.22 -1.06 14.70
CA VAL A 33 -22.98 -0.12 15.56
C VAL A 33 -24.06 0.64 14.76
N PRO A 34 -24.77 -0.05 13.85
CA PRO A 34 -25.55 0.50 12.71
C PRO A 34 -25.23 1.91 12.15
N GLU A 35 -23.99 2.39 12.24
CA GLU A 35 -23.60 3.73 11.77
C GLU A 35 -23.21 3.70 10.29
N TRP A 36 -24.17 3.36 9.42
CA TRP A 36 -23.94 3.06 7.99
C TRP A 36 -23.27 4.19 7.21
N LEU A 37 -23.61 5.45 7.50
CA LEU A 37 -23.01 6.62 6.83
C LEU A 37 -21.51 6.74 7.15
N TRP A 38 -21.15 6.59 8.43
CA TRP A 38 -19.76 6.64 8.88
C TRP A 38 -18.98 5.40 8.44
N ALA A 39 -19.61 4.23 8.42
CA ALA A 39 -19.02 3.02 7.85
C ALA A 39 -18.69 3.21 6.37
N GLY A 40 -19.62 3.81 5.59
CA GLY A 40 -19.39 4.16 4.20
C GLY A 40 -18.26 5.18 4.01
N ALA A 41 -18.22 6.23 4.84
CA ALA A 41 -17.14 7.22 4.81
C ALA A 41 -15.78 6.61 5.14
N ALA A 42 -15.71 5.72 6.15
CA ALA A 42 -14.51 5.00 6.52
C ALA A 42 -14.05 4.04 5.40
N ALA A 43 -14.98 3.36 4.74
CA ALA A 43 -14.68 2.53 3.57
C ALA A 43 -14.15 3.36 2.39
N LEU A 44 -14.69 4.56 2.16
CA LEU A 44 -14.17 5.46 1.12
C LEU A 44 -12.77 5.99 1.46
N ALA A 45 -12.45 6.16 2.74
CA ALA A 45 -11.10 6.53 3.18
C ALA A 45 -10.04 5.45 2.87
N PHE A 46 -10.44 4.23 2.50
CA PHE A 46 -9.55 3.20 1.97
C PHE A 46 -8.95 3.56 0.61
N LEU A 47 -9.72 4.24 -0.23
CA LEU A 47 -9.37 4.54 -1.63
C LEU A 47 -8.07 5.33 -1.80
N PRO A 48 -7.75 6.39 -1.03
CA PRO A 48 -6.46 7.08 -1.18
C PRO A 48 -5.27 6.15 -0.90
N PHE A 49 -5.37 5.24 0.08
CA PHE A 49 -4.28 4.31 0.39
C PHE A 49 -4.14 3.20 -0.66
N LEU A 50 -5.27 2.74 -1.20
CA LEU A 50 -5.30 1.83 -2.35
C LEU A 50 -4.71 2.49 -3.60
N GLY A 51 -5.05 3.74 -3.87
CA GLY A 51 -4.50 4.51 -4.98
C GLY A 51 -2.99 4.69 -4.82
N LEU A 52 -2.52 4.98 -3.60
CA LEU A 52 -1.11 5.17 -3.30
C LEU A 52 -0.30 3.89 -3.52
N ILE A 53 -0.80 2.71 -3.12
CA ILE A 53 -0.08 1.45 -3.34
C ILE A 53 0.01 1.12 -4.83
N VAL A 54 -1.10 1.28 -5.57
CA VAL A 54 -1.14 1.05 -7.02
C VAL A 54 -0.20 2.02 -7.74
N LEU A 55 -0.16 3.28 -7.34
CA LEU A 55 0.74 4.28 -7.91
C LEU A 55 2.20 3.91 -7.69
N VAL A 56 2.56 3.54 -6.45
CA VAL A 56 3.92 3.16 -6.07
C VAL A 56 4.35 1.89 -6.80
N GLU A 57 3.48 0.90 -6.93
CA GLU A 57 3.76 -0.31 -7.69
C GLU A 57 4.02 0.00 -9.17
N ARG A 58 3.13 0.77 -9.81
CA ARG A 58 3.33 1.20 -11.20
C ARG A 58 4.61 1.99 -11.39
N TYR A 59 4.91 2.90 -10.47
CA TYR A 59 6.13 3.69 -10.50
C TYR A 59 7.37 2.81 -10.36
N SER A 60 7.34 1.86 -9.42
CA SER A 60 8.46 0.96 -9.13
C SER A 60 8.74 0.00 -10.29
N VAL A 61 7.69 -0.50 -10.95
CA VAL A 61 7.80 -1.32 -12.17
C VAL A 61 8.43 -0.52 -13.32
N ARG A 62 8.00 0.74 -13.52
CA ARG A 62 8.54 1.61 -14.59
C ARG A 62 10.01 1.99 -14.40
N HIS A 63 10.46 2.13 -13.15
CA HIS A 63 11.82 2.60 -12.83
C HIS A 63 12.77 1.47 -12.40
N GLY A 64 12.35 0.20 -12.50
CA GLY A 64 13.20 -0.94 -12.15
C GLY A 64 13.60 -0.98 -10.67
N LEU A 65 12.81 -0.34 -9.80
CA LEU A 65 13.09 -0.24 -8.35
C LEU A 65 12.67 -1.51 -7.58
N ILE A 66 12.16 -2.50 -8.30
CA ILE A 66 11.87 -3.85 -7.81
C ILE A 66 12.99 -4.74 -8.35
N GLY A 67 13.77 -5.34 -7.46
CA GLY A 67 14.96 -6.10 -7.81
C GLY A 67 14.70 -7.17 -8.86
N VAL A 68 15.15 -6.94 -10.09
CA VAL A 68 15.59 -8.01 -10.97
C VAL A 68 16.88 -8.52 -10.32
N ASN A 69 16.86 -9.73 -9.76
CA ASN A 69 18.09 -10.41 -9.36
C ASN A 69 19.07 -10.32 -10.54
N PRO A 70 20.30 -9.80 -10.39
CA PRO A 70 21.32 -10.08 -11.39
C PRO A 70 21.39 -11.62 -11.52
N PRO A 71 21.41 -12.17 -12.75
CA PRO A 71 21.49 -13.62 -12.93
C PRO A 71 22.65 -14.12 -12.08
N ALA A 72 22.37 -15.12 -11.22
CA ALA A 72 23.37 -15.71 -10.34
C ALA A 72 24.64 -15.94 -11.15
N ARG A 73 25.72 -15.22 -10.79
CA ARG A 73 27.00 -15.36 -11.45
C ARG A 73 27.38 -16.83 -11.32
N ARG A 74 27.50 -17.51 -12.46
CA ARG A 74 28.02 -18.86 -12.54
C ARG A 74 29.53 -18.72 -12.63
N ASP A 75 30.19 -18.86 -11.49
CA ASP A 75 31.61 -19.13 -11.34
C ASP A 75 31.77 -20.43 -10.54
#